data_AF-A0A2K0UMM9-F1
#
_entry.id   AF-A0A2K0UMM9-F1
#
_cell.length_a   1.000
_cell.length_b   1.000
_cell.length_c   1.000
_cell.angle_alpha   90.00
_cell.angle_beta   90.00
_cell.angle_gamma   90.00
#
_symmetry.space_group_name_H-M   'P 1'
#
loop_
_entity.id
_entity.type
_entity.pdbx_description
1 polymer ?
#
loop_
_entity_poly.entity_id
_entity_poly.type
_entity_poly.pdbx_seq_one_letter_code
_entity_poly.pdbx_strand_id
1 'polypeptide(L)'
;MDSAAVPDGDGGKSIEPQPEVDGSVITIPTLSVTEAEEEEADADAVDDAIDPAQLSAPKKRNRRGKKSTASRGPTALPKNRGNGFEDPPMTPDEAMEEKQEIYSPRIQSCIQRFRSRRRLQLPRTTYFDEYLFLGGVDTKQGAYSGLDPKELKQLTPAQRREATARDVVYEGTGGGDRFHDGDETKWAVDFAGVAAGFLSRAIIPLTGLLTGPMEDAIDVIENFLRYVLHHDVCPEYEENVKEALKVCLMAREEWPMLNSLQTALPGLFNFAATELFSKTDPDAWALDLFQIPDGFDAKSVFYSAITMLDDAKVFEHLVGNAVELVNQYECTLEITKVNLPTKELIERFQKLAITTDGNKKIRLMPLGKLTLIPAVIEDGWVEPDIQHPLQGEIELYFEQNILVNLKPGMKMTLEICELGADVRFVKHIRKIVPSFYTFLAQELMVHFRAPQENDRPAPSVHNPTAEDNQPVEE
;
A
#
# COMPACT_ATOMS: atom_id res chain seq x y z
N MET A 1 -38.11 -68.87 -2.67
CA MET A 1 -37.68 -68.79 -1.27
C MET A 1 -37.45 -67.32 -1.01
N ASP A 2 -38.52 -66.66 -0.55
CA ASP A 2 -38.66 -65.22 -0.38
C ASP A 2 -38.68 -64.85 1.11
N SER A 3 -38.43 -63.56 1.35
CA SER A 3 -38.88 -62.72 2.48
C SER A 3 -37.84 -62.25 3.52
N ALA A 4 -37.45 -60.99 3.33
CA ALA A 4 -37.45 -59.84 4.24
C ALA A 4 -37.67 -60.03 5.76
N ALA A 5 -36.93 -59.24 6.56
CA ALA A 5 -37.47 -58.38 7.64
C ALA A 5 -36.41 -57.38 8.17
N VAL A 6 -36.82 -56.11 8.31
CA VAL A 6 -36.22 -54.99 9.09
C VAL A 6 -36.95 -54.96 10.45
N PRO A 7 -36.44 -54.36 11.57
CA PRO A 7 -36.69 -52.93 11.85
C PRO A 7 -35.65 -52.17 12.72
N ASP A 8 -35.65 -50.84 12.54
CA ASP A 8 -35.58 -49.70 13.48
C ASP A 8 -34.57 -49.59 14.64
N GLY A 9 -34.06 -48.36 14.83
CA GLY A 9 -33.46 -47.90 16.08
C GLY A 9 -32.75 -46.54 16.03
N ASP A 10 -33.50 -45.47 16.28
CA ASP A 10 -33.06 -44.11 16.61
C ASP A 10 -32.05 -44.06 17.79
N GLY A 11 -31.11 -43.12 17.78
CA GLY A 11 -30.05 -43.02 18.79
C GLY A 11 -29.21 -41.76 18.67
N GLY A 12 -29.62 -40.72 19.40
CA GLY A 12 -28.91 -39.45 19.54
C GLY A 12 -27.48 -39.59 20.07
N LYS A 13 -26.57 -38.77 19.53
CA LYS A 13 -25.21 -38.64 20.03
C LYS A 13 -25.14 -37.57 21.12
N SER A 14 -24.86 -38.04 22.32
CA SER A 14 -24.41 -37.28 23.48
C SER A 14 -23.13 -36.50 23.18
N ILE A 15 -23.11 -35.25 23.63
CA ILE A 15 -21.95 -34.36 23.62
C ILE A 15 -21.13 -34.68 24.88
N GLU A 16 -19.87 -35.09 24.71
CA GLU A 16 -18.87 -35.11 25.79
C GLU A 16 -18.09 -33.79 25.82
N PRO A 17 -17.61 -33.36 27.01
CA PRO A 17 -17.20 -31.99 27.29
C PRO A 17 -15.74 -31.72 26.92
N GLN A 18 -15.46 -30.50 26.45
CA GLN A 18 -14.09 -30.02 26.24
C GLN A 18 -13.43 -29.61 27.57
N PRO A 19 -12.10 -29.82 27.73
CA PRO A 19 -11.37 -29.40 28.91
C PRO A 19 -11.07 -27.90 28.93
N GLU A 20 -11.14 -27.34 30.15
CA GLU A 20 -10.86 -25.95 30.53
C GLU A 20 -9.44 -25.50 30.18
N VAL A 21 -9.32 -24.29 29.62
CA VAL A 21 -8.04 -23.59 29.39
C VAL A 21 -7.92 -22.47 30.41
N ASP A 22 -6.90 -22.58 31.25
CA ASP A 22 -6.55 -21.66 32.33
C ASP A 22 -6.00 -20.33 31.77
N GLY A 23 -6.44 -19.24 32.39
CA GLY A 23 -6.27 -17.87 31.94
C GLY A 23 -5.07 -17.18 32.57
N SER A 24 -4.13 -16.75 31.75
CA SER A 24 -3.25 -15.62 32.08
C SER A 24 -2.72 -14.97 30.81
N VAL A 25 -3.52 -14.08 30.22
CA VAL A 25 -3.06 -13.11 29.23
C VAL A 25 -3.16 -11.73 29.87
N ILE A 26 -2.02 -11.05 29.88
CA ILE A 26 -1.82 -9.69 30.38
C ILE A 26 -2.56 -8.72 29.46
N THR A 27 -3.44 -7.93 30.05
CA THR A 27 -4.29 -6.93 29.41
C THR A 27 -3.48 -5.71 28.95
N ILE A 28 -3.57 -5.36 27.67
CA ILE A 28 -3.10 -4.08 27.11
C ILE A 28 -4.27 -3.07 27.29
N PRO A 29 -4.03 -1.83 27.75
CA PRO A 29 -5.11 -0.92 28.09
C PRO A 29 -5.81 -0.37 26.84
N THR A 30 -7.10 -0.67 26.73
CA THR A 30 -8.02 -0.05 25.78
C THR A 30 -8.27 1.40 26.21
N LEU A 31 -7.83 2.37 25.40
CA LEU A 31 -8.26 3.76 25.51
C LEU A 31 -9.75 3.86 25.15
N SER A 32 -10.59 3.89 26.16
CA SER A 32 -12.02 4.22 26.06
C SER A 32 -12.18 5.72 25.85
N VAL A 33 -12.59 6.14 24.66
CA VAL A 33 -13.12 7.49 24.43
C VAL A 33 -14.57 7.48 24.89
N THR A 34 -14.81 8.00 26.09
CA THR A 34 -16.15 8.33 26.59
C THR A 34 -16.63 9.60 25.91
N GLU A 35 -17.82 9.54 25.31
CA GLU A 35 -18.59 10.70 24.85
C GLU A 35 -18.84 11.62 26.05
N ALA A 36 -18.29 12.83 25.99
CA ALA A 36 -18.67 13.95 26.85
C ALA A 36 -19.45 14.94 25.99
N GLU A 37 -20.73 15.09 26.32
CA GLU A 37 -21.56 16.21 25.89
C GLU A 37 -21.04 17.48 26.56
N GLU A 38 -20.55 18.45 25.77
CA GLU A 38 -20.34 19.81 26.24
C GLU A 38 -21.30 20.75 25.50
N GLU A 39 -22.24 21.28 26.27
CA GLU A 39 -23.11 22.41 25.98
C GLU A 39 -22.25 23.68 25.86
N GLU A 40 -22.24 24.32 24.68
CA GLU A 40 -21.78 25.70 24.55
C GLU A 40 -23.00 26.62 24.58
N ALA A 41 -23.06 27.42 25.64
CA ALA A 41 -24.07 28.43 25.91
C ALA A 41 -23.76 29.72 25.14
N ASP A 42 -24.82 30.30 24.55
CA ASP A 42 -24.87 31.66 24.04
C ASP A 42 -24.43 32.69 25.09
N ALA A 43 -23.58 33.63 24.67
CA ALA A 43 -23.39 34.92 25.31
C ALA A 43 -23.71 36.01 24.28
N ASP A 44 -24.93 36.53 24.33
CA ASP A 44 -25.36 37.72 23.60
C ASP A 44 -25.16 38.96 24.49
N ALA A 45 -24.61 40.03 23.90
CA ALA A 45 -24.86 41.40 24.36
C ALA A 45 -24.49 42.42 23.27
N VAL A 46 -25.48 42.83 22.47
CA VAL A 46 -25.78 44.27 22.30
C VAL A 46 -27.29 44.45 22.15
N ASP A 47 -27.82 45.25 23.06
CA ASP A 47 -29.18 45.70 23.25
C ASP A 47 -29.62 46.67 22.14
N ASP A 48 -30.80 46.46 21.56
CA ASP A 48 -31.67 47.56 21.11
C ASP A 48 -33.12 47.07 21.13
N ALA A 49 -33.85 47.57 22.12
CA ALA A 49 -35.27 47.35 22.34
C ALA A 49 -36.13 47.97 21.22
N ILE A 50 -37.28 47.33 20.91
CA ILE A 50 -38.60 47.99 20.67
C ILE A 50 -39.75 46.95 20.64
N ASP A 51 -40.64 47.12 21.61
CA ASP A 51 -42.12 46.98 21.70
C ASP A 51 -42.86 45.63 21.40
N PRO A 52 -43.52 45.02 22.41
CA PRO A 52 -44.28 43.77 22.27
C PRO A 52 -45.78 44.01 22.05
N ALA A 53 -46.23 44.00 20.79
CA ALA A 53 -47.66 43.83 20.47
C ALA A 53 -47.89 43.38 19.02
N GLN A 54 -47.81 42.06 18.75
CA GLN A 54 -48.65 41.37 17.76
C GLN A 54 -48.43 39.86 17.81
N LEU A 55 -49.13 39.20 18.74
CA LEU A 55 -49.34 37.75 18.72
C LEU A 55 -50.31 37.40 17.58
N SER A 56 -49.81 36.76 16.52
CA SER A 56 -50.63 35.89 15.67
C SER A 56 -49.90 34.55 15.49
N ALA A 57 -50.63 33.48 15.81
CA ALA A 57 -50.11 32.13 16.02
C ALA A 57 -49.45 31.50 14.77
N PRO A 58 -48.40 30.66 14.93
CA PRO A 58 -47.75 29.99 13.79
C PRO A 58 -48.59 28.83 13.25
N LYS A 59 -48.91 28.89 11.95
CA LYS A 59 -49.49 27.77 11.19
C LYS A 59 -48.51 26.59 11.13
N LYS A 60 -48.96 25.41 11.56
CA LYS A 60 -48.27 24.12 11.39
C LYS A 60 -47.89 23.89 9.92
N ARG A 61 -46.59 23.82 9.63
CA ARG A 61 -46.06 23.39 8.33
C ARG A 61 -46.11 21.86 8.26
N ASN A 62 -46.96 21.32 7.39
CA ASN A 62 -47.14 19.88 7.18
C ASN A 62 -45.80 19.19 6.83
N ARG A 63 -45.38 18.22 7.65
CA ARG A 63 -44.32 17.26 7.31
C ARG A 63 -44.78 16.44 6.10
N ARG A 64 -44.18 16.66 4.92
CA ARG A 64 -44.33 15.76 3.77
C ARG A 64 -43.78 14.38 4.16
N GLY A 65 -44.65 13.39 4.26
CA GLY A 65 -44.30 12.01 4.63
C GLY A 65 -43.28 11.39 3.68
N LYS A 66 -42.31 10.65 4.23
CA LYS A 66 -41.38 9.82 3.46
C LYS A 66 -42.19 8.74 2.74
N LYS A 67 -42.30 8.86 1.41
CA LYS A 67 -42.84 7.80 0.54
C LYS A 67 -42.07 6.50 0.75
N SER A 68 -42.79 5.42 1.09
CA SER A 68 -42.25 4.07 1.30
C SER A 68 -41.77 3.43 -0.02
N THR A 69 -40.88 2.45 0.10
CA THR A 69 -40.25 1.70 -1.02
C THR A 69 -41.27 1.13 -2.02
N ALA A 70 -42.47 0.75 -1.56
CA ALA A 70 -43.56 0.26 -2.40
C ALA A 70 -44.05 1.28 -3.45
N SER A 71 -43.83 2.58 -3.23
CA SER A 71 -44.26 3.65 -4.16
C SER A 71 -43.25 3.99 -5.25
N ARG A 72 -42.11 3.29 -5.31
CA ARG A 72 -40.99 3.58 -6.23
C ARG A 72 -40.85 2.63 -7.42
N GLY A 73 -41.80 1.70 -7.60
CA GLY A 73 -41.78 0.73 -8.69
C GLY A 73 -40.98 -0.55 -8.37
N PRO A 74 -41.13 -1.61 -9.18
CA PRO A 74 -40.57 -2.94 -8.90
C PRO A 74 -39.03 -2.99 -8.96
N THR A 75 -38.38 -1.97 -9.52
CA THR A 75 -36.91 -1.82 -9.62
C THR A 75 -36.32 -0.90 -8.53
N ALA A 76 -37.11 -0.49 -7.54
CA ALA A 76 -36.63 0.42 -6.50
C ALA A 76 -35.75 -0.29 -5.46
N LEU A 77 -34.43 -0.10 -5.58
CA LEU A 77 -33.45 -0.59 -4.62
C LEU A 77 -33.63 0.04 -3.22
N PRO A 78 -33.37 -0.72 -2.14
CA PRO A 78 -33.41 -0.21 -0.77
C PRO A 78 -32.37 0.91 -0.54
N LYS A 79 -32.66 1.81 0.40
CA LYS A 79 -31.78 2.96 0.74
C LYS A 79 -30.53 2.58 1.53
N ASN A 80 -30.41 1.33 2.00
CA ASN A 80 -29.18 0.81 2.58
C ASN A 80 -28.22 0.58 1.42
N ARG A 81 -27.33 1.55 1.25
CA ARG A 81 -26.32 1.60 0.22
C ARG A 81 -25.31 0.50 0.52
N GLY A 82 -25.08 -0.42 -0.41
CA GLY A 82 -23.98 -1.37 -0.33
C GLY A 82 -22.61 -0.67 -0.23
N ASN A 83 -21.54 -1.43 -0.37
CA ASN A 83 -20.15 -0.97 -0.29
C ASN A 83 -19.72 0.08 -1.34
N GLY A 84 -20.64 0.63 -2.14
CA GLY A 84 -20.35 1.59 -3.22
C GLY A 84 -19.87 0.95 -4.53
N PHE A 85 -19.67 -0.37 -4.57
CA PHE A 85 -19.23 -1.11 -5.77
C PHE A 85 -20.36 -1.87 -6.47
N GLU A 86 -21.58 -1.83 -5.92
CA GLU A 86 -22.78 -2.38 -6.57
C GLU A 86 -23.20 -1.47 -7.73
N ASP A 87 -23.10 -1.97 -8.96
CA ASP A 87 -23.60 -1.25 -10.13
C ASP A 87 -25.15 -1.30 -10.17
N PRO A 88 -25.82 -0.17 -10.42
CA PRO A 88 -27.25 -0.17 -10.71
C PRO A 88 -27.52 -1.07 -11.93
N PRO A 89 -28.61 -1.88 -11.94
CA PRO A 89 -28.93 -2.74 -13.07
C PRO A 89 -29.07 -1.89 -14.33
N MET A 90 -28.31 -2.25 -15.36
CA MET A 90 -28.22 -1.53 -16.60
C MET A 90 -29.17 -2.14 -17.63
N THR A 91 -29.91 -1.30 -18.35
CA THR A 91 -30.81 -1.81 -19.40
C THR A 91 -30.01 -2.15 -20.68
N PRO A 92 -30.42 -3.16 -21.47
CA PRO A 92 -29.70 -3.53 -22.71
C PRO A 92 -29.55 -2.38 -23.71
N ASP A 93 -30.53 -1.47 -23.74
CA ASP A 93 -30.50 -0.30 -24.62
C ASP A 93 -29.46 0.73 -24.16
N GLU A 94 -29.36 0.99 -22.85
CA GLU A 94 -28.29 1.83 -22.29
C GLU A 94 -26.90 1.22 -22.54
N ALA A 95 -26.77 -0.11 -22.55
CA ALA A 95 -25.49 -0.81 -22.77
C ALA A 95 -25.03 -0.69 -24.23
N MET A 96 -25.99 -0.71 -25.16
CA MET A 96 -25.72 -0.53 -26.59
C MET A 96 -25.36 0.93 -26.90
N GLU A 97 -26.07 1.89 -26.30
CA GLU A 97 -25.74 3.33 -26.38
C GLU A 97 -24.36 3.61 -25.78
N GLU A 98 -24.02 3.00 -24.63
CA GLU A 98 -22.70 3.11 -24.02
C GLU A 98 -21.58 2.62 -24.93
N LYS A 99 -21.79 1.50 -25.62
CA LYS A 99 -20.79 0.92 -26.53
C LYS A 99 -20.60 1.74 -27.82
N GLN A 100 -21.63 2.44 -28.30
CA GLN A 100 -21.63 3.05 -29.63
C GLN A 100 -21.41 4.58 -29.64
N GLU A 101 -21.86 5.32 -28.61
CA GLU A 101 -21.92 6.79 -28.68
C GLU A 101 -21.15 7.54 -27.59
N ILE A 102 -20.77 6.89 -26.47
CA ILE A 102 -20.47 7.61 -25.22
C ILE A 102 -18.97 7.78 -24.92
N TYR A 103 -18.11 6.92 -25.43
CA TYR A 103 -16.69 6.91 -25.09
C TYR A 103 -15.87 7.72 -26.10
N SER A 104 -15.98 9.05 -26.07
CA SER A 104 -15.13 9.95 -26.85
C SER A 104 -15.00 11.29 -26.10
N PRO A 105 -13.87 11.60 -25.42
CA PRO A 105 -12.67 10.79 -25.16
C PRO A 105 -12.89 9.64 -24.17
N ARG A 106 -12.55 8.40 -24.60
CA ARG A 106 -12.99 7.12 -23.99
C ARG A 106 -12.75 7.01 -22.49
N ILE A 107 -11.51 7.21 -22.05
CA ILE A 107 -11.14 6.95 -20.66
C ILE A 107 -11.65 8.03 -19.70
N GLN A 108 -11.66 9.30 -20.12
CA GLN A 108 -12.18 10.41 -19.32
C GLN A 108 -13.68 10.24 -19.05
N SER A 109 -14.48 9.92 -20.08
CA SER A 109 -15.91 9.65 -19.91
C SER A 109 -16.16 8.43 -19.02
N CYS A 110 -15.32 7.39 -19.12
CA CYS A 110 -15.36 6.22 -18.24
C CYS A 110 -15.14 6.59 -16.76
N ILE A 111 -14.08 7.34 -16.46
CA ILE A 111 -13.73 7.78 -15.11
C ILE A 111 -14.88 8.59 -14.48
N GLN A 112 -15.42 9.57 -15.22
CA GLN A 112 -16.51 10.40 -14.74
C GLN A 112 -17.78 9.58 -14.47
N ARG A 113 -18.09 8.61 -15.34
CA ARG A 113 -19.23 7.69 -15.13
C ARG A 113 -19.01 6.80 -13.93
N PHE A 114 -17.82 6.22 -13.77
CA PHE A 114 -17.44 5.40 -12.63
C PHE A 114 -17.69 6.13 -11.31
N ARG A 115 -17.18 7.36 -11.16
CA ARG A 115 -17.43 8.21 -9.98
C ARG A 115 -18.93 8.48 -9.77
N SER A 116 -19.66 8.79 -10.85
CA SER A 116 -21.08 9.13 -10.76
C SER A 116 -21.96 7.97 -10.29
N ARG A 117 -21.64 6.73 -10.72
CA ARG A 117 -22.38 5.52 -10.34
C ARG A 117 -22.03 5.05 -8.93
N ARG A 118 -20.77 5.16 -8.53
CA ARG A 118 -20.24 4.47 -7.34
C ARG A 118 -20.09 5.32 -6.07
N ARG A 119 -20.35 6.64 -6.12
CA ARG A 119 -20.37 7.55 -4.95
C ARG A 119 -19.24 7.24 -3.94
N LEU A 120 -18.00 7.18 -4.43
CA LEU A 120 -16.82 6.92 -3.60
C LEU A 120 -16.79 7.90 -2.40
N GLN A 121 -16.62 7.36 -1.21
CA GLN A 121 -16.46 8.14 0.03
C GLN A 121 -14.97 8.22 0.37
N LEU A 122 -14.59 9.19 1.21
CA LEU A 122 -13.25 9.22 1.79
C LEU A 122 -13.04 7.96 2.65
N PRO A 123 -11.87 7.28 2.63
CA PRO A 123 -10.62 7.63 1.91
C PRO A 123 -10.52 7.12 0.46
N ARG A 124 -11.49 6.32 -0.02
CA ARG A 124 -11.44 5.69 -1.35
C ARG A 124 -11.33 6.67 -2.51
N THR A 125 -11.91 7.86 -2.37
CA THR A 125 -11.74 8.93 -3.36
C THR A 125 -10.26 9.33 -3.49
N THR A 126 -9.53 9.48 -2.38
CA THR A 126 -8.11 9.83 -2.40
C THR A 126 -7.26 8.76 -3.09
N TYR A 127 -7.54 7.48 -2.81
CA TYR A 127 -6.84 6.37 -3.48
C TYR A 127 -7.04 6.40 -5.00
N PHE A 128 -8.28 6.66 -5.43
CA PHE A 128 -8.60 6.75 -6.84
C PHE A 128 -7.98 7.99 -7.50
N ASP A 129 -8.02 9.14 -6.82
CA ASP A 129 -7.44 10.40 -7.29
C ASP A 129 -5.92 10.25 -7.53
N GLU A 130 -5.21 9.59 -6.61
CA GLU A 130 -3.78 9.35 -6.72
C GLU A 130 -3.44 8.38 -7.86
N TYR A 131 -4.17 7.25 -7.96
CA TYR A 131 -3.98 6.31 -9.07
C TYR A 131 -4.17 6.97 -10.44
N LEU A 132 -5.21 7.80 -10.58
CA LEU A 132 -5.48 8.54 -11.81
C LEU A 132 -4.40 9.60 -12.10
N PHE A 133 -3.93 10.30 -11.05
CA PHE A 133 -2.85 11.26 -11.18
C PHE A 133 -1.58 10.60 -11.73
N LEU A 134 -1.19 9.43 -11.20
CA LEU A 134 -0.05 8.66 -11.70
C LEU A 134 -0.23 8.19 -13.15
N GLY A 135 -1.47 7.95 -13.56
CA GLY A 135 -1.84 7.68 -14.95
C GLY A 135 -1.92 8.92 -15.85
N GLY A 136 -1.49 10.09 -15.37
CA GLY A 136 -1.47 11.34 -16.15
C GLY A 136 -2.82 12.06 -16.23
N VAL A 137 -3.80 11.70 -15.41
CA VAL A 137 -5.11 12.37 -15.36
C VAL A 137 -5.09 13.47 -14.33
N ASP A 138 -5.48 14.69 -14.70
CA ASP A 138 -5.67 15.75 -13.71
C ASP A 138 -6.99 15.55 -12.97
N THR A 139 -6.88 15.37 -11.65
CA THR A 139 -8.01 15.16 -10.74
C THR A 139 -8.32 16.41 -9.91
N LYS A 140 -7.58 17.51 -10.12
CA LYS A 140 -7.85 18.78 -9.42
C LYS A 140 -9.21 19.35 -9.83
N GLN A 141 -9.86 20.06 -8.91
CA GLN A 141 -11.14 20.72 -9.20
C GLN A 141 -11.00 21.63 -10.43
N GLY A 142 -11.71 21.28 -11.50
CA GLY A 142 -11.76 22.09 -12.71
C GLY A 142 -12.27 23.52 -12.42
N ALA A 143 -11.82 24.47 -13.23
CA ALA A 143 -12.14 25.91 -13.11
C ALA A 143 -13.64 26.26 -13.11
N TYR A 144 -14.53 25.29 -13.40
CA TYR A 144 -15.97 25.45 -13.49
C TYR A 144 -16.77 25.01 -12.25
N SER A 145 -16.11 24.75 -11.10
CA SER A 145 -16.81 24.45 -9.85
C SER A 145 -17.63 25.61 -9.26
N GLY A 146 -17.70 26.76 -9.94
CA GLY A 146 -18.44 27.96 -9.55
C GLY A 146 -19.82 28.13 -10.20
N LEU A 147 -20.33 27.16 -10.97
CA LEU A 147 -21.66 27.28 -11.61
C LEU A 147 -22.80 27.29 -10.57
N ASP A 148 -23.76 28.22 -10.72
CA ASP A 148 -24.92 28.34 -9.82
C ASP A 148 -25.76 27.04 -9.88
N PRO A 149 -26.16 26.44 -8.74
CA PRO A 149 -27.08 25.31 -8.66
C PRO A 149 -28.37 25.43 -9.51
N LYS A 150 -28.77 26.65 -9.90
CA LYS A 150 -29.89 26.88 -10.82
C LYS A 150 -29.55 26.61 -12.29
N GLU A 151 -28.35 26.93 -12.74
CA GLU A 151 -27.88 26.70 -14.11
C GLU A 151 -27.61 25.20 -14.33
N LEU A 152 -27.04 24.54 -13.33
CA LEU A 152 -26.88 23.08 -13.32
C LEU A 152 -28.23 22.35 -13.47
N LYS A 153 -29.36 22.93 -13.06
CA LYS A 153 -30.68 22.30 -13.23
C LYS A 153 -31.27 22.42 -14.63
N GLN A 154 -30.71 23.27 -15.48
CA GLN A 154 -31.19 23.47 -16.86
C GLN A 154 -30.44 22.61 -17.87
N LEU A 155 -29.24 22.14 -17.52
CA LEU A 155 -28.42 21.25 -18.34
C LEU A 155 -28.98 19.82 -18.41
N THR A 156 -28.71 19.11 -19.50
CA THR A 156 -28.99 17.66 -19.59
C THR A 156 -28.12 16.87 -18.60
N PRO A 157 -28.49 15.63 -18.23
CA PRO A 157 -27.65 14.81 -17.36
C PRO A 157 -26.23 14.59 -17.88
N ALA A 158 -26.01 14.60 -19.21
CA ALA A 158 -24.69 14.51 -19.82
C ALA A 158 -23.92 15.84 -19.68
N GLN A 159 -24.55 16.97 -20.01
CA GLN A 159 -23.93 18.30 -19.88
C GLN A 159 -23.63 18.69 -18.43
N ARG A 160 -24.45 18.26 -17.45
CA ARG A 160 -24.11 18.43 -16.03
C ARG A 160 -22.88 17.64 -15.62
N ARG A 161 -22.72 16.43 -16.17
CA ARG A 161 -21.56 15.57 -15.88
C ARG A 161 -20.29 16.21 -16.43
N GLU A 162 -20.35 16.72 -17.65
CA GLU A 162 -19.25 17.47 -18.27
C GLU A 162 -18.93 18.76 -17.51
N ALA A 163 -19.94 19.56 -17.14
CA ALA A 163 -19.76 20.81 -16.40
C ALA A 163 -19.26 20.62 -14.94
N THR A 164 -19.42 19.43 -14.37
CA THR A 164 -18.94 19.07 -13.02
C THR A 164 -17.74 18.14 -13.05
N ALA A 165 -17.24 17.82 -14.25
CA ALA A 165 -16.07 16.98 -14.44
C ALA A 165 -14.85 17.61 -13.78
N ARG A 166 -14.18 16.83 -12.94
CA ARG A 166 -12.88 17.20 -12.36
C ARG A 166 -11.73 16.44 -13.00
N ASP A 167 -12.06 15.39 -13.74
CA ASP A 167 -11.11 14.49 -14.37
C ASP A 167 -10.87 14.93 -15.80
N VAL A 168 -9.66 15.40 -16.07
CA VAL A 168 -9.25 15.88 -17.38
C VAL A 168 -8.06 15.06 -17.84
N VAL A 169 -8.18 14.51 -19.05
CA VAL A 169 -7.05 13.93 -19.77
C VAL A 169 -6.62 14.97 -20.80
N TYR A 170 -5.37 15.42 -20.71
CA TYR A 170 -4.88 16.44 -21.61
C TYR A 170 -4.46 15.82 -22.95
N GLU A 171 -4.99 16.36 -24.05
CA GLU A 171 -4.50 16.08 -25.40
C GLU A 171 -3.49 17.18 -25.79
N GLY A 172 -2.32 16.79 -26.30
CA GLY A 172 -1.24 17.71 -26.66
C GLY A 172 -0.66 18.48 -25.46
N THR A 173 -0.26 19.74 -25.67
CA THR A 173 0.38 20.59 -24.65
C THR A 173 -0.56 21.16 -23.57
N GLY A 174 -1.82 20.71 -23.52
CA GLY A 174 -2.85 21.26 -22.64
C GLY A 174 -2.55 21.08 -21.15
N GLY A 175 -1.77 20.06 -20.78
CA GLY A 175 -1.36 19.78 -19.40
C GLY A 175 -0.14 20.56 -18.92
N GLY A 176 0.47 21.37 -19.79
CA GLY A 176 1.75 22.01 -19.55
C GLY A 176 2.86 21.00 -19.20
N ASP A 177 3.86 21.43 -18.44
CA ASP A 177 4.97 20.57 -18.01
C ASP A 177 4.58 19.58 -16.90
N ARG A 178 3.33 19.65 -16.38
CA ARG A 178 2.90 18.91 -15.19
C ARG A 178 2.43 17.48 -15.47
N PHE A 179 1.91 17.26 -16.67
CA PHE A 179 1.38 15.99 -17.12
C PHE A 179 2.03 15.61 -18.43
N HIS A 180 2.02 14.32 -18.76
CA HIS A 180 2.54 13.83 -20.02
C HIS A 180 1.79 14.49 -21.20
N ASP A 181 2.56 14.92 -22.20
CA ASP A 181 2.03 15.35 -23.49
C ASP A 181 1.35 14.12 -24.14
N GLY A 182 0.07 14.23 -24.50
CA GLY A 182 -0.72 13.13 -25.09
C GLY A 182 -0.27 12.72 -26.51
N ASP A 183 0.96 13.05 -26.90
CA ASP A 183 1.60 12.62 -28.13
C ASP A 183 1.95 11.13 -28.06
N GLU A 184 1.17 10.32 -28.78
CA GLU A 184 1.34 8.87 -28.88
C GLU A 184 2.74 8.44 -29.36
N THR A 185 3.51 9.34 -29.97
CA THR A 185 4.89 9.05 -30.38
C THR A 185 5.89 9.11 -29.23
N LYS A 186 5.51 9.76 -28.12
CA LYS A 186 6.37 9.96 -26.93
C LYS A 186 5.95 9.11 -25.74
N TRP A 187 4.67 8.78 -25.63
CA TRP A 187 4.11 8.08 -24.47
C TRP A 187 3.15 6.97 -24.88
N ALA A 188 3.23 5.84 -24.16
CA ALA A 188 2.36 4.69 -24.35
C ALA A 188 1.38 4.55 -23.18
N VAL A 189 0.17 4.06 -23.46
CA VAL A 189 -0.81 3.72 -22.43
C VAL A 189 -0.38 2.44 -21.72
N ASP A 190 -0.19 2.50 -20.40
CA ASP A 190 0.22 1.36 -19.58
C ASP A 190 -0.56 1.29 -18.25
N PHE A 191 -1.71 0.61 -18.27
CA PHE A 191 -2.51 0.33 -17.09
C PHE A 191 -1.76 -0.53 -16.07
N ALA A 192 -0.95 -1.49 -16.53
CA ALA A 192 -0.22 -2.39 -15.65
C ALA A 192 0.88 -1.66 -14.88
N GLY A 193 1.68 -0.84 -15.57
CA GLY A 193 2.70 0.01 -14.96
C GLY A 193 2.10 1.04 -14.00
N VAL A 194 0.98 1.68 -14.34
CA VAL A 194 0.29 2.63 -13.45
C VAL A 194 -0.24 1.93 -12.19
N ALA A 195 -0.87 0.76 -12.33
CA ALA A 195 -1.31 -0.04 -11.20
C ALA A 195 -0.12 -0.47 -10.32
N ALA A 196 0.98 -0.89 -10.94
CA ALA A 196 2.21 -1.30 -10.26
C ALA A 196 2.85 -0.15 -9.49
N GLY A 197 2.98 1.05 -10.08
CA GLY A 197 3.53 2.22 -9.39
C GLY A 197 2.65 2.68 -8.24
N PHE A 198 1.32 2.76 -8.45
CA PHE A 198 0.39 3.08 -7.38
C PHE A 198 0.48 2.07 -6.23
N LEU A 199 0.39 0.77 -6.54
CA LEU A 199 0.32 -0.30 -5.55
C LEU A 199 1.66 -0.65 -4.92
N SER A 200 2.80 -0.22 -5.45
CA SER A 200 4.13 -0.50 -4.88
C SER A 200 4.74 0.69 -4.13
N ARG A 201 4.30 1.93 -4.43
CA ARG A 201 4.87 3.15 -3.86
C ARG A 201 3.81 4.06 -3.25
N ALA A 202 2.88 4.57 -4.05
CA ALA A 202 1.95 5.61 -3.60
C ALA A 202 0.95 5.14 -2.53
N ILE A 203 0.59 3.85 -2.53
CA ILE A 203 -0.31 3.27 -1.53
C ILE A 203 0.26 3.33 -0.10
N ILE A 204 1.59 3.30 0.06
CA ILE A 204 2.26 3.23 1.37
C ILE A 204 1.93 4.47 2.24
N PRO A 205 2.25 5.71 1.82
CA PRO A 205 1.95 6.90 2.62
C PRO A 205 0.44 7.14 2.78
N LEU A 206 -0.40 6.65 1.87
CA LEU A 206 -1.85 6.82 1.92
C LEU A 206 -2.53 5.90 2.94
N THR A 207 -1.95 4.74 3.22
CA THR A 207 -2.56 3.69 4.05
C THR A 207 -1.81 3.45 5.35
N GLY A 208 -0.56 3.94 5.47
CA GLY A 208 0.30 3.68 6.61
C GLY A 208 0.66 2.20 6.76
N LEU A 209 0.61 1.42 5.67
CA LEU A 209 0.80 -0.03 5.66
C LEU A 209 -0.21 -0.81 6.54
N LEU A 210 -1.38 -0.22 6.80
CA LEU A 210 -2.46 -0.89 7.52
C LEU A 210 -3.25 -1.80 6.57
N THR A 211 -3.51 -3.05 6.98
CA THR A 211 -4.17 -4.07 6.14
C THR A 211 -5.50 -3.61 5.56
N GLY A 212 -6.42 -3.11 6.40
CA GLY A 212 -7.75 -2.67 5.94
C GLY A 212 -7.70 -1.54 4.91
N PRO A 213 -7.01 -0.42 5.19
CA PRO A 213 -6.79 0.65 4.22
C PRO A 213 -6.11 0.20 2.92
N MET A 214 -5.14 -0.72 2.98
CA MET A 214 -4.50 -1.28 1.78
C MET A 214 -5.48 -2.11 0.93
N GLU A 215 -6.28 -2.98 1.57
CA GLU A 215 -7.32 -3.74 0.89
C GLU A 215 -8.36 -2.82 0.23
N ASP A 216 -8.81 -1.79 0.95
CA ASP A 216 -9.72 -0.78 0.41
C ASP A 216 -9.14 -0.07 -0.82
N ALA A 217 -7.85 0.28 -0.82
CA ALA A 217 -7.18 0.91 -1.95
C ALA A 217 -7.07 -0.05 -3.15
N ILE A 218 -6.64 -1.29 -2.93
CA ILE A 218 -6.57 -2.34 -3.98
C ILE A 218 -7.96 -2.55 -4.60
N ASP A 219 -8.99 -2.65 -3.78
CA ASP A 219 -10.36 -2.89 -4.22
C ASP A 219 -10.90 -1.75 -5.09
N VAL A 220 -10.57 -0.49 -4.77
CA VAL A 220 -10.96 0.66 -5.61
C VAL A 220 -10.38 0.54 -7.02
N ILE A 221 -9.10 0.22 -7.13
CA ILE A 221 -8.41 0.09 -8.42
C ILE A 221 -8.91 -1.12 -9.19
N GLU A 222 -9.04 -2.27 -8.52
CA GLU A 222 -9.52 -3.50 -9.14
C GLU A 222 -10.95 -3.34 -9.68
N ASN A 223 -11.81 -2.67 -8.92
CA ASN A 223 -13.19 -2.39 -9.34
C ASN A 223 -13.27 -1.41 -10.51
N PHE A 224 -12.33 -0.47 -10.63
CA PHE A 224 -12.21 0.41 -11.79
C PHE A 224 -11.74 -0.34 -13.02
N LEU A 225 -10.68 -1.14 -12.93
CA LEU A 225 -10.16 -1.93 -14.04
C LEU A 225 -11.20 -2.95 -14.55
N ARG A 226 -11.95 -3.59 -13.65
CA ARG A 226 -13.08 -4.45 -14.05
C ARG A 226 -14.19 -3.66 -14.75
N TYR A 227 -14.44 -2.43 -14.32
CA TYR A 227 -15.42 -1.56 -14.99
C TYR A 227 -14.97 -1.20 -16.41
N VAL A 228 -13.68 -0.90 -16.60
CA VAL A 228 -13.09 -0.66 -17.94
C VAL A 228 -13.30 -1.86 -18.87
N LEU A 229 -13.03 -3.09 -18.39
CA LEU A 229 -13.25 -4.32 -19.17
C LEU A 229 -14.72 -4.59 -19.45
N HIS A 230 -15.58 -4.45 -18.43
CA HIS A 230 -17.01 -4.73 -18.54
C HIS A 230 -17.69 -3.83 -19.58
N HIS A 231 -17.25 -2.58 -19.69
CA HIS A 231 -17.82 -1.59 -20.60
C HIS A 231 -17.08 -1.47 -21.94
N ASP A 232 -16.08 -2.32 -22.21
CA ASP A 232 -15.35 -2.35 -23.49
C ASP A 232 -14.79 -0.97 -23.88
N VAL A 233 -14.24 -0.25 -22.89
CA VAL A 233 -13.83 1.17 -23.04
C VAL A 233 -12.60 1.31 -23.94
N CYS A 234 -11.65 0.39 -23.79
CA CYS A 234 -10.38 0.37 -24.53
C CYS A 234 -9.97 -1.07 -24.90
N PRO A 235 -10.71 -1.73 -25.82
CA PRO A 235 -10.42 -3.11 -26.25
C PRO A 235 -8.99 -3.29 -26.76
N GLU A 236 -8.38 -2.25 -27.34
CA GLU A 236 -6.98 -2.28 -27.79
C GLU A 236 -5.97 -2.53 -26.66
N TYR A 237 -6.33 -2.24 -25.41
CA TYR A 237 -5.49 -2.43 -24.22
C TYR A 237 -6.04 -3.50 -23.28
N GLU A 238 -6.99 -4.34 -23.73
CA GLU A 238 -7.66 -5.35 -22.89
C GLU A 238 -6.66 -6.24 -22.13
N GLU A 239 -5.60 -6.70 -22.80
CA GLU A 239 -4.58 -7.55 -22.19
C GLU A 239 -3.77 -6.83 -21.11
N ASN A 240 -3.44 -5.55 -21.33
CA ASN A 240 -2.71 -4.75 -20.35
C ASN A 240 -3.60 -4.38 -19.14
N VAL A 241 -4.92 -4.19 -19.34
CA VAL A 241 -5.89 -4.05 -18.24
C VAL A 241 -6.01 -5.34 -17.43
N LYS A 242 -6.00 -6.52 -18.09
CA LYS A 242 -5.96 -7.82 -17.39
C LYS A 242 -4.65 -8.01 -16.62
N GLU A 243 -3.53 -7.52 -17.15
CA GLU A 243 -2.26 -7.52 -16.44
C GLU A 243 -2.29 -6.62 -15.20
N ALA A 244 -2.87 -5.42 -15.30
CA ALA A 244 -3.10 -4.55 -14.15
C ALA A 244 -3.94 -5.24 -13.05
N LEU A 245 -4.96 -6.02 -13.43
CA LEU A 245 -5.71 -6.85 -12.46
C LEU A 245 -4.84 -7.93 -11.80
N LYS A 246 -3.88 -8.53 -12.51
CA LYS A 246 -2.91 -9.45 -11.91
C LYS A 246 -2.01 -8.73 -10.91
N VAL A 247 -1.62 -7.48 -11.18
CA VAL A 247 -0.87 -6.65 -10.22
C VAL A 247 -1.67 -6.42 -8.94
N CYS A 248 -2.98 -6.13 -9.02
CA CYS A 248 -3.84 -6.05 -7.84
C CYS A 248 -3.82 -7.35 -7.00
N LEU A 249 -3.82 -8.51 -7.65
CA LEU A 249 -3.72 -9.80 -6.97
C LEU A 249 -2.36 -10.01 -6.30
N MET A 250 -1.27 -9.67 -7.00
CA MET A 250 0.09 -9.74 -6.43
C MET A 250 0.22 -8.82 -5.22
N ALA A 251 -0.32 -7.60 -5.28
CA ALA A 251 -0.32 -6.67 -4.15
C ALA A 251 -1.08 -7.23 -2.94
N ARG A 252 -2.25 -7.85 -3.15
CA ARG A 252 -3.03 -8.47 -2.07
C ARG A 252 -2.28 -9.61 -1.39
N GLU A 253 -1.43 -10.31 -2.13
CA GLU A 253 -0.62 -11.41 -1.61
C GLU A 253 0.67 -10.93 -0.93
N GLU A 254 1.41 -10.03 -1.57
CA GLU A 254 2.75 -9.62 -1.13
C GLU A 254 2.73 -8.57 -0.01
N TRP A 255 1.71 -7.72 0.09
CA TRP A 255 1.65 -6.70 1.15
C TRP A 255 1.61 -7.30 2.57
N PRO A 256 0.77 -8.30 2.86
CA PRO A 256 0.82 -9.00 4.14
C PRO A 256 2.18 -9.65 4.44
N MET A 257 2.87 -10.13 3.39
CA MET A 257 4.22 -10.71 3.50
C MET A 257 5.22 -9.62 3.91
N LEU A 258 5.23 -8.48 3.22
CA LEU A 258 6.09 -7.33 3.53
C LEU A 258 5.81 -6.76 4.94
N ASN A 259 4.54 -6.68 5.33
CA ASN A 259 4.17 -6.23 6.68
C ASN A 259 4.71 -7.18 7.76
N SER A 260 4.67 -8.49 7.50
CA SER A 260 5.20 -9.51 8.41
C SER A 260 6.73 -9.42 8.56
N LEU A 261 7.44 -8.88 7.56
CA LEU A 261 8.89 -8.70 7.62
C LEU A 261 9.31 -7.57 8.58
N GLN A 262 8.45 -6.57 8.84
CA GLN A 262 8.80 -5.43 9.70
C GLN A 262 9.21 -5.83 11.12
N THR A 263 8.61 -6.89 11.65
CA THR A 263 8.91 -7.41 13.00
C THR A 263 9.89 -8.58 12.99
N ALA A 264 10.12 -9.20 11.83
CA ALA A 264 10.94 -10.40 11.68
C ALA A 264 12.39 -10.08 11.30
N LEU A 265 12.62 -9.02 10.53
CA LEU A 265 13.95 -8.62 10.07
C LEU A 265 14.74 -7.90 11.17
N PRO A 266 16.09 -8.01 11.18
CA PRO A 266 16.93 -8.76 10.25
C PRO A 266 17.02 -10.28 10.54
N GLY A 267 16.40 -10.73 11.63
CA GLY A 267 16.56 -12.07 12.18
C GLY A 267 17.67 -12.14 13.23
N LEU A 268 17.59 -13.12 14.13
CA LEU A 268 18.56 -13.34 15.21
C LEU A 268 19.94 -13.72 14.68
N PHE A 269 20.03 -14.44 13.57
CA PHE A 269 21.29 -14.85 12.97
C PHE A 269 22.07 -13.64 12.42
N ASN A 270 21.45 -12.84 11.57
CA ASN A 270 22.06 -11.64 11.00
C ASN A 270 22.35 -10.59 12.07
N PHE A 271 21.44 -10.45 13.06
CA PHE A 271 21.67 -9.58 14.22
C PHE A 271 22.87 -10.03 15.06
N ALA A 272 22.97 -11.33 15.38
CA ALA A 272 24.11 -11.89 16.12
C ALA A 272 25.43 -11.71 15.36
N ALA A 273 25.43 -11.91 14.04
CA ALA A 273 26.61 -11.67 13.21
C ALA A 273 27.04 -10.19 13.25
N THR A 274 26.07 -9.27 13.21
CA THR A 274 26.31 -7.84 13.29
C THR A 274 26.95 -7.44 14.62
N GLU A 275 26.44 -7.96 15.75
CA GLU A 275 26.99 -7.67 17.08
C GLU A 275 28.41 -8.23 17.27
N LEU A 276 28.72 -9.37 16.66
CA LEU A 276 30.03 -10.00 16.78
C LEU A 276 31.12 -9.37 15.90
N PHE A 277 30.77 -8.98 14.67
CA PHE A 277 31.76 -8.67 13.63
C PHE A 277 31.65 -7.24 13.08
N SER A 278 30.64 -6.48 13.45
CA SER A 278 30.46 -5.09 13.03
C SER A 278 30.06 -4.20 14.21
N LYS A 279 29.72 -2.95 13.92
CA LYS A 279 29.12 -2.03 14.88
C LYS A 279 27.62 -2.03 14.67
N THR A 280 26.86 -2.34 15.72
CA THR A 280 25.43 -2.10 15.76
C THR A 280 25.19 -0.59 15.72
N ASP A 281 24.39 -0.14 14.76
CA ASP A 281 23.89 1.22 14.73
C ASP A 281 22.61 1.27 15.59
N PRO A 282 22.61 1.99 16.73
CA PRO A 282 21.42 2.12 17.58
C PRO A 282 20.22 2.73 16.84
N ASP A 283 20.48 3.53 15.81
CA ASP A 283 19.47 4.28 15.04
C ASP A 283 19.03 3.53 13.76
N ALA A 284 19.50 2.29 13.55
CA ALA A 284 19.08 1.48 12.40
C ALA A 284 17.61 1.06 12.53
N TRP A 285 16.78 1.54 11.60
CA TRP A 285 15.32 1.33 11.46
C TRP A 285 14.78 -0.09 11.77
N ALA A 286 15.62 -1.12 11.61
CA ALA A 286 15.23 -2.51 11.82
C ALA A 286 15.10 -2.92 13.30
N LEU A 287 15.33 -2.01 14.26
CA LEU A 287 15.31 -2.32 15.70
C LEU A 287 14.10 -1.78 16.47
N ASP A 288 13.28 -0.90 15.90
CA ASP A 288 12.12 -0.35 16.64
C ASP A 288 11.02 -1.40 16.84
N LEU A 289 10.85 -2.32 15.89
CA LEU A 289 9.83 -3.37 15.91
C LEU A 289 10.40 -4.78 16.15
N PHE A 290 11.69 -5.00 15.88
CA PHE A 290 12.34 -6.29 16.10
C PHE A 290 12.64 -6.50 17.59
N GLN A 291 12.03 -7.54 18.17
CA GLN A 291 12.20 -7.83 19.59
C GLN A 291 13.35 -8.82 19.81
N ILE A 292 14.40 -8.37 20.48
CA ILE A 292 15.52 -9.23 20.88
C ILE A 292 15.08 -10.08 22.09
N PRO A 293 15.14 -11.42 22.01
CA PRO A 293 14.77 -12.29 23.12
C PRO A 293 15.62 -12.05 24.37
N ASP A 294 14.96 -12.14 25.52
CA ASP A 294 15.63 -12.12 26.82
C ASP A 294 16.76 -13.15 26.93
N GLY A 295 17.93 -12.69 27.39
CA GLY A 295 19.11 -13.55 27.55
C GLY A 295 19.80 -13.84 26.22
N PHE A 296 19.61 -13.01 25.19
CA PHE A 296 20.35 -13.09 23.94
C PHE A 296 21.88 -13.03 24.18
N ASP A 297 22.59 -13.99 23.60
CA ASP A 297 24.06 -14.00 23.51
C ASP A 297 24.45 -14.20 22.05
N ALA A 298 25.03 -13.16 21.44
CA ALA A 298 25.37 -13.15 20.02
C ALA A 298 26.28 -14.32 19.65
N LYS A 299 27.25 -14.65 20.51
CA LYS A 299 28.20 -15.73 20.27
C LYS A 299 27.49 -17.08 20.22
N SER A 300 26.69 -17.40 21.24
CA SER A 300 25.94 -18.66 21.27
C SER A 300 24.99 -18.79 20.10
N VAL A 301 24.25 -17.72 19.75
CA VAL A 301 23.29 -17.72 18.64
C VAL A 301 24.00 -17.96 17.30
N PHE A 302 25.01 -17.16 16.97
CA PHE A 302 25.69 -17.23 15.68
C PHE A 302 26.39 -18.57 15.46
N TYR A 303 27.26 -18.98 16.38
CA TYR A 303 28.02 -20.22 16.21
C TYR A 303 27.14 -21.47 16.29
N SER A 304 26.07 -21.47 17.09
CA SER A 304 25.12 -22.59 17.08
C SER A 304 24.37 -22.70 15.75
N ALA A 305 23.93 -21.57 15.18
CA ALA A 305 23.26 -21.55 13.88
C ALA A 305 24.18 -22.09 12.77
N ILE A 306 25.44 -21.62 12.74
CA ILE A 306 26.47 -22.10 11.81
C ILE A 306 26.74 -23.60 12.00
N THR A 307 26.84 -24.08 13.24
CA THR A 307 27.07 -25.51 13.52
C THR A 307 25.93 -26.39 13.01
N MET A 308 24.71 -25.88 13.00
CA MET A 308 23.55 -26.61 12.47
C MET A 308 23.50 -26.58 10.94
N LEU A 309 24.08 -25.56 10.30
CA LEU A 309 24.32 -25.57 8.86
C LEU A 309 25.37 -26.64 8.57
N ASP A 310 25.01 -27.63 7.77
CA ASP A 310 25.87 -28.78 7.42
C ASP A 310 26.97 -28.39 6.42
N ASP A 311 27.59 -27.23 6.62
CA ASP A 311 28.63 -26.66 5.77
C ASP A 311 29.96 -26.67 6.51
N ALA A 312 30.69 -27.78 6.35
CA ALA A 312 31.97 -28.00 7.01
C ALA A 312 33.00 -26.92 6.66
N LYS A 313 32.96 -26.34 5.46
CA LYS A 313 33.91 -25.29 5.04
C LYS A 313 33.67 -23.99 5.81
N VAL A 314 32.41 -23.59 5.91
CA VAL A 314 32.00 -22.41 6.67
C VAL A 314 32.34 -22.59 8.15
N PHE A 315 32.06 -23.78 8.71
CA PHE A 315 32.38 -24.08 10.10
C PHE A 315 33.90 -24.06 10.38
N GLU A 316 34.70 -24.72 9.55
CA GLU A 316 36.16 -24.74 9.70
C GLU A 316 36.78 -23.34 9.60
N HIS A 317 36.30 -22.52 8.66
CA HIS A 317 36.75 -21.13 8.52
C HIS A 317 36.41 -20.29 9.75
N LEU A 318 35.19 -20.43 10.28
CA LEU A 318 34.69 -19.62 11.38
C LEU A 318 35.22 -20.01 12.76
N VAL A 319 35.53 -21.30 12.98
CA VAL A 319 36.01 -21.81 14.28
C VAL A 319 37.54 -21.92 14.32
N GLY A 320 38.19 -22.13 13.17
CA GLY A 320 39.63 -22.34 13.08
C GLY A 320 40.49 -21.07 13.13
N ASN A 321 39.93 -19.90 12.82
CA ASN A 321 40.67 -18.64 12.68
C ASN A 321 40.06 -17.52 13.53
N ALA A 322 40.86 -16.50 13.86
CA ALA A 322 40.33 -15.22 14.31
C ALA A 322 39.67 -14.53 13.11
N VAL A 323 38.35 -14.71 12.98
CA VAL A 323 37.58 -14.16 11.86
C VAL A 323 37.43 -12.65 12.05
N GLU A 324 37.87 -11.90 11.05
CA GLU A 324 37.71 -10.45 10.98
C GLU A 324 36.86 -10.07 9.77
N LEU A 325 36.25 -8.89 9.83
CA LEU A 325 35.49 -8.32 8.73
C LEU A 325 36.44 -8.01 7.55
N VAL A 326 36.21 -8.66 6.42
CA VAL A 326 37.02 -8.51 5.20
C VAL A 326 36.55 -7.33 4.37
N ASN A 327 35.23 -7.20 4.21
CA ASN A 327 34.63 -6.17 3.38
C ASN A 327 33.23 -5.79 3.88
N GLN A 328 32.80 -4.58 3.55
CA GLN A 328 31.47 -4.06 3.86
C GLN A 328 31.05 -3.12 2.74
N TYR A 329 29.87 -3.36 2.16
CA TYR A 329 29.35 -2.55 1.07
C TYR A 329 27.83 -2.53 1.08
N GLU A 330 27.27 -1.49 0.48
CA GLU A 330 25.85 -1.35 0.22
C GLU A 330 25.55 -1.70 -1.24
N CYS A 331 24.48 -2.44 -1.49
CA CYS A 331 24.07 -2.82 -2.83
C CYS A 331 22.57 -3.11 -2.91
N THR A 332 22.05 -3.09 -4.14
CA THR A 332 20.66 -3.44 -4.43
C THR A 332 20.61 -4.76 -5.18
N LEU A 333 19.80 -5.67 -4.67
CA LEU A 333 19.72 -7.04 -5.17
C LEU A 333 18.28 -7.45 -5.42
N GLU A 334 18.07 -8.28 -6.43
CA GLU A 334 16.81 -8.93 -6.74
C GLU A 334 16.86 -10.40 -6.33
N ILE A 335 15.80 -10.88 -5.66
CA ILE A 335 15.64 -12.28 -5.31
C ILE A 335 15.32 -13.08 -6.57
N THR A 336 16.14 -14.08 -6.88
CA THR A 336 15.84 -15.03 -7.97
C THR A 336 15.30 -16.34 -7.44
N LYS A 337 15.70 -16.73 -6.22
CA LYS A 337 15.28 -18.00 -5.62
C LYS A 337 15.22 -17.92 -4.10
N VAL A 338 14.24 -18.61 -3.53
CA VAL A 338 14.05 -18.77 -2.09
C VAL A 338 14.17 -20.26 -1.75
N ASN A 339 15.21 -20.62 -1.01
CA ASN A 339 15.46 -22.00 -0.60
C ASN A 339 15.12 -22.14 0.89
N LEU A 340 13.92 -22.64 1.18
CA LEU A 340 13.51 -22.98 2.54
C LEU A 340 14.39 -24.10 3.13
N PRO A 341 14.59 -24.14 4.46
CA PRO A 341 15.33 -25.20 5.12
C PRO A 341 14.68 -26.58 4.87
N THR A 342 15.52 -27.61 4.73
CA THR A 342 15.05 -28.99 4.54
C THR A 342 14.40 -29.51 5.83
N LYS A 343 13.54 -30.53 5.73
CA LYS A 343 12.91 -31.17 6.90
C LYS A 343 13.93 -31.65 7.93
N GLU A 344 15.03 -32.24 7.47
CA GLU A 344 16.13 -32.70 8.32
C GLU A 344 16.81 -31.54 9.06
N LEU A 345 17.00 -30.39 8.40
CA LEU A 345 17.55 -29.20 9.04
C LEU A 345 16.59 -28.62 10.07
N ILE A 346 15.30 -28.57 9.75
CA ILE A 346 14.24 -28.13 10.67
C ILE A 346 14.24 -29.01 11.93
N GLU A 347 14.29 -30.33 11.79
CA GLU A 347 14.35 -31.27 12.92
C GLU A 347 15.62 -31.11 13.77
N ARG A 348 16.77 -30.79 13.15
CA ARG A 348 18.02 -30.48 13.87
C ARG A 348 17.85 -29.22 14.72
N PHE A 349 17.36 -28.13 14.14
CA PHE A 349 17.12 -26.88 14.85
C PHE A 349 16.07 -27.03 15.97
N GLN A 350 15.04 -27.86 15.79
CA GLN A 350 14.05 -28.15 16.83
C GLN A 350 14.64 -28.86 18.07
N LYS A 351 15.69 -29.67 17.86
CA LYS A 351 16.41 -30.36 18.95
C LYS A 351 17.41 -29.45 19.65
N LEU A 352 17.80 -28.34 19.02
CA LEU A 352 18.71 -27.35 19.59
C LEU A 352 17.95 -26.47 20.61
N ALA A 353 18.48 -26.38 21.83
CA ALA A 353 18.05 -25.42 22.82
C ALA A 353 19.30 -24.72 23.38
N ILE A 354 19.45 -23.44 23.06
CA ILE A 354 20.56 -22.64 23.60
C ILE A 354 20.13 -22.19 24.99
N THR A 355 20.92 -22.57 25.98
CA THR A 355 20.72 -22.10 27.36
C THR A 355 21.71 -20.97 27.59
N THR A 356 21.20 -19.79 27.87
CA THR A 356 22.02 -18.60 28.12
C THR A 356 22.08 -18.27 29.61
N ASP A 357 22.92 -17.30 29.97
CA ASP A 357 23.09 -16.87 31.35
C ASP A 357 21.74 -16.49 31.98
N GLY A 358 21.45 -17.06 33.15
CA GLY A 358 20.13 -16.97 33.79
C GLY A 358 19.17 -18.13 33.46
N ASN A 359 19.65 -19.21 32.84
CA ASN A 359 18.89 -20.44 32.58
C ASN A 359 17.69 -20.27 31.63
N LYS A 360 17.69 -19.17 30.85
CA LYS A 360 16.69 -18.90 29.81
C LYS A 360 17.04 -19.72 28.56
N LYS A 361 16.01 -20.21 27.88
CA LYS A 361 16.15 -21.04 26.68
C LYS A 361 15.77 -20.23 25.44
N ILE A 362 16.72 -20.07 24.53
CA ILE A 362 16.48 -19.48 23.21
C ILE A 362 16.34 -20.61 22.20
N ARG A 363 15.28 -20.54 21.40
CA ARG A 363 15.06 -21.42 20.24
C ARG A 363 15.42 -20.66 18.99
N LEU A 364 16.35 -21.19 18.21
CA LEU A 364 16.70 -20.63 16.92
C LEU A 364 15.71 -21.12 15.85
N MET A 365 15.36 -20.22 14.94
CA MET A 365 14.64 -20.60 13.74
C MET A 365 15.59 -21.28 12.75
N PRO A 366 15.14 -22.32 12.02
CA PRO A 366 15.96 -22.96 10.99
C PRO A 366 16.35 -21.96 9.90
N LEU A 367 17.61 -22.01 9.46
CA LEU A 367 18.14 -21.15 8.40
C LEU A 367 17.95 -21.78 7.03
N GLY A 368 17.48 -20.99 6.07
CA GLY A 368 17.54 -21.31 4.64
C GLY A 368 18.41 -20.32 3.89
N LYS A 369 18.31 -20.31 2.56
CA LYS A 369 19.11 -19.45 1.68
C LYS A 369 18.23 -18.63 0.75
N LEU A 370 18.61 -17.37 0.55
CA LEU A 370 18.17 -16.56 -0.58
C LEU A 370 19.26 -16.54 -1.63
N THR A 371 18.86 -16.68 -2.88
CA THR A 371 19.71 -16.45 -4.04
C THR A 371 19.36 -15.10 -4.63
N LEU A 372 20.35 -14.23 -4.80
CA LEU A 372 20.13 -12.87 -5.28
C LEU A 372 21.12 -12.47 -6.37
N ILE A 373 20.69 -11.55 -7.24
CA ILE A 373 21.50 -10.96 -8.31
C ILE A 373 21.52 -9.43 -8.21
N PRO A 374 22.57 -8.75 -8.73
CA PRO A 374 22.60 -7.30 -8.86
C PRO A 374 21.34 -6.74 -9.53
N ALA A 375 20.76 -5.69 -8.95
CA ALA A 375 19.55 -5.05 -9.45
C ALA A 375 19.52 -3.55 -9.14
N VAL A 376 18.53 -2.85 -9.69
CA VAL A 376 18.27 -1.44 -9.44
C VAL A 376 16.82 -1.27 -8.98
N ILE A 377 16.62 -0.43 -7.96
CA ILE A 377 15.32 0.06 -7.52
C ILE A 377 15.25 1.53 -7.90
N GLU A 378 14.63 1.81 -9.04
CA GLU A 378 14.50 3.17 -9.57
C GLU A 378 13.80 4.11 -8.59
N ASP A 379 14.31 5.33 -8.46
CA ASP A 379 13.75 6.37 -7.59
C ASP A 379 13.62 7.75 -8.26
N GLY A 380 13.96 7.82 -9.56
CA GLY A 380 13.89 9.03 -10.37
C GLY A 380 15.12 9.93 -10.30
N TRP A 381 16.14 9.58 -9.52
CA TRP A 381 17.38 10.34 -9.44
C TRP A 381 18.44 9.79 -10.39
N VAL A 382 19.25 10.70 -10.95
CA VAL A 382 20.41 10.31 -11.75
C VAL A 382 21.51 9.87 -10.79
N GLU A 383 21.70 8.57 -10.67
CA GLU A 383 22.83 8.03 -9.93
C GLU A 383 24.11 8.18 -10.76
N PRO A 384 25.26 8.53 -10.14
CA PRO A 384 26.54 8.45 -10.82
C PRO A 384 26.81 7.00 -11.27
N ASP A 385 27.54 6.83 -12.37
CA ASP A 385 27.93 5.51 -12.91
C ASP A 385 28.91 4.81 -11.94
N ILE A 386 28.36 4.25 -10.88
CA ILE A 386 29.07 3.48 -9.87
C ILE A 386 28.91 2.02 -10.24
N GLN A 387 30.04 1.35 -10.49
CA GLN A 387 30.03 -0.08 -10.73
C GLN A 387 29.46 -0.81 -9.51
N HIS A 388 28.44 -1.64 -9.76
CA HIS A 388 27.83 -2.47 -8.72
C HIS A 388 28.91 -3.32 -8.02
N PRO A 389 28.95 -3.38 -6.68
CA PRO A 389 30.03 -4.06 -5.94
C PRO A 389 30.09 -5.56 -6.19
N LEU A 390 28.98 -6.13 -6.69
CA LEU A 390 28.84 -7.54 -7.04
C LEU A 390 28.66 -7.71 -8.55
N GLN A 391 29.33 -8.72 -9.13
CA GLN A 391 29.28 -9.03 -10.57
C GLN A 391 28.39 -10.24 -10.90
N GLY A 392 27.84 -10.93 -9.90
CA GLY A 392 27.10 -12.17 -10.11
C GLY A 392 26.19 -12.53 -8.96
N GLU A 393 25.68 -13.76 -9.00
CA GLU A 393 24.78 -14.33 -8.01
C GLU A 393 25.47 -14.49 -6.65
N ILE A 394 24.74 -14.16 -5.58
CA ILE A 394 25.16 -14.41 -4.20
C ILE A 394 24.11 -15.21 -3.43
N GLU A 395 24.55 -15.89 -2.37
CA GLU A 395 23.68 -16.54 -1.40
C GLU A 395 23.76 -15.84 -0.04
N LEU A 396 22.61 -15.60 0.58
CA LEU A 396 22.49 -15.05 1.93
C LEU A 396 21.61 -15.93 2.81
N TYR A 397 21.94 -16.04 4.10
CA TYR A 397 21.19 -16.85 5.05
C TYR A 397 20.15 -16.03 5.81
N PHE A 398 18.95 -16.60 5.92
CA PHE A 398 17.85 -16.02 6.69
C PHE A 398 17.04 -17.11 7.38
N GLU A 399 16.39 -16.76 8.48
CA GLU A 399 15.48 -17.63 9.19
C GLU A 399 14.22 -17.98 8.38
N GLN A 400 13.69 -19.17 8.62
CA GLN A 400 12.51 -19.69 7.93
C GLN A 400 11.30 -18.74 7.97
N ASN A 401 11.03 -18.10 9.10
CA ASN A 401 9.91 -17.15 9.26
C ASN A 401 10.09 -15.88 8.41
N ILE A 402 11.33 -15.52 8.06
CA ILE A 402 11.62 -14.43 7.12
C ILE A 402 11.46 -14.95 5.69
N LEU A 403 12.06 -16.10 5.38
CA LEU A 403 12.05 -16.68 4.03
C LEU A 403 10.65 -16.97 3.48
N VAL A 404 9.71 -17.40 4.31
CA VAL A 404 8.31 -17.63 3.88
C VAL A 404 7.60 -16.36 3.42
N ASN A 405 8.12 -15.19 3.79
CA ASN A 405 7.59 -13.87 3.43
C ASN A 405 8.38 -13.19 2.30
N LEU A 406 9.31 -13.90 1.67
CA LEU A 406 10.11 -13.42 0.55
C LEU A 406 9.81 -14.22 -0.71
N LYS A 407 9.87 -13.57 -1.88
CA LYS A 407 9.55 -14.19 -3.18
C LYS A 407 10.50 -13.72 -4.28
N PRO A 408 10.68 -14.55 -5.33
CA PRO A 408 11.39 -14.11 -6.53
C PRO A 408 10.80 -12.83 -7.13
N GLY A 409 11.66 -11.96 -7.67
CA GLY A 409 11.31 -10.66 -8.23
C GLY A 409 11.31 -9.52 -7.20
N MET A 410 11.16 -9.80 -5.90
CA MET A 410 11.32 -8.77 -4.87
C MET A 410 12.75 -8.23 -4.89
N LYS A 411 12.89 -6.93 -4.65
CA LYS A 411 14.20 -6.26 -4.61
C LYS A 411 14.46 -5.69 -3.23
N MET A 412 15.73 -5.64 -2.84
CA MET A 412 16.16 -5.13 -1.56
C MET A 412 17.47 -4.37 -1.64
N THR A 413 17.57 -3.28 -0.89
CA THR A 413 18.83 -2.56 -0.67
C THR A 413 19.41 -3.00 0.67
N LEU A 414 20.58 -3.61 0.61
CA LEU A 414 21.24 -4.28 1.74
C LEU A 414 22.62 -3.67 2.00
N GLU A 415 22.97 -3.58 3.28
CA GLU A 415 24.35 -3.45 3.71
C GLU A 415 24.88 -4.85 4.07
N ILE A 416 25.83 -5.34 3.29
CA ILE A 416 26.38 -6.69 3.40
C ILE A 416 27.79 -6.62 3.99
N CYS A 417 28.06 -7.51 4.94
CA CYS A 417 29.37 -7.70 5.54
C CYS A 417 29.93 -9.08 5.15
N GLU A 418 31.21 -9.12 4.76
CA GLU A 418 31.90 -10.34 4.36
C GLU A 418 32.94 -10.74 5.40
N LEU A 419 32.93 -12.02 5.80
CA LEU A 419 33.86 -12.62 6.76
C LEU A 419 34.93 -13.50 6.08
N GLY A 420 34.99 -13.49 4.75
CA GLY A 420 35.81 -14.41 3.96
C GLY A 420 35.19 -15.79 3.77
N ALA A 421 35.79 -16.62 2.91
CA ALA A 421 35.32 -17.96 2.56
C ALA A 421 33.82 -18.03 2.17
N ASP A 422 33.35 -17.03 1.42
CA ASP A 422 31.93 -16.86 1.02
C ASP A 422 30.92 -16.73 2.17
N VAL A 423 31.40 -16.50 3.40
CA VAL A 423 30.54 -16.19 4.53
C VAL A 423 30.16 -14.72 4.49
N ARG A 424 28.86 -14.47 4.29
CA ARG A 424 28.27 -13.13 4.26
C ARG A 424 27.09 -13.07 5.23
N PHE A 425 26.88 -11.91 5.84
CA PHE A 425 25.70 -11.62 6.63
C PHE A 425 25.16 -10.24 6.29
N VAL A 426 23.87 -10.05 6.55
CA VAL A 426 23.20 -8.78 6.32
C VAL A 426 23.29 -7.96 7.59
N LYS A 427 24.01 -6.84 7.51
CA LYS A 427 24.11 -5.89 8.62
C LYS A 427 22.85 -5.03 8.72
N HIS A 428 22.38 -4.54 7.59
CA HIS A 428 21.23 -3.65 7.54
C HIS A 428 20.40 -3.83 6.27
N ILE A 429 19.10 -3.61 6.38
CA ILE A 429 18.15 -3.66 5.26
C ILE A 429 17.49 -2.29 5.18
N ARG A 430 17.87 -1.50 4.17
CA ARG A 430 17.36 -0.13 4.01
C ARG A 430 16.00 -0.08 3.36
N LYS A 431 15.76 -0.97 2.39
CA LYS A 431 14.56 -0.95 1.56
C LYS A 431 14.25 -2.35 1.09
N ILE A 432 12.97 -2.71 1.11
CA ILE A 432 12.44 -3.90 0.42
C ILE A 432 11.25 -3.43 -0.39
N VAL A 433 11.17 -3.87 -1.64
CA VAL A 433 10.06 -3.56 -2.53
C VAL A 433 9.47 -4.85 -3.12
N PRO A 434 8.15 -4.87 -3.39
CA PRO A 434 7.48 -6.05 -3.94
C PRO A 434 7.98 -6.39 -5.35
N SER A 435 7.63 -7.57 -5.85
CA SER A 435 8.05 -8.07 -7.17
C SER A 435 7.57 -7.20 -8.34
N PHE A 436 6.43 -6.53 -8.15
CA PHE A 436 5.82 -5.63 -9.11
C PHE A 436 6.24 -4.16 -8.91
N TYR A 437 7.32 -3.89 -8.18
CA TYR A 437 7.78 -2.52 -8.00
C TYR A 437 8.03 -1.81 -9.33
N THR A 438 7.39 -0.65 -9.49
CA THR A 438 7.55 0.20 -10.67
C THR A 438 7.65 1.64 -10.21
N PHE A 439 8.64 2.36 -10.73
CA PHE A 439 8.72 3.81 -10.55
C PHE A 439 8.02 4.50 -11.71
N LEU A 440 7.17 5.49 -11.42
CA LEU A 440 6.52 6.31 -12.44
C LEU A 440 7.07 7.73 -12.37
N ALA A 441 7.54 8.26 -13.50
CA ALA A 441 8.05 9.63 -13.56
C ALA A 441 7.03 10.68 -13.09
N GLN A 442 5.73 10.42 -13.29
CA GLN A 442 4.63 11.26 -12.82
C GLN A 442 4.62 11.45 -11.30
N GLU A 443 5.24 10.55 -10.52
CA GLU A 443 5.43 10.72 -9.07
C GLU A 443 6.24 11.98 -8.73
N LEU A 444 7.19 12.37 -9.58
CA LEU A 444 8.00 13.58 -9.37
C LEU A 444 7.14 14.85 -9.48
N MET A 445 5.93 14.74 -10.04
CA MET A 445 5.03 15.86 -10.32
C MET A 445 3.99 16.10 -9.22
N VAL A 446 3.95 15.26 -8.17
CA VAL A 446 2.98 15.37 -7.06
C VAL A 446 3.05 16.76 -6.41
N HIS A 447 4.27 17.25 -6.14
CA HIS A 447 4.52 18.54 -5.50
C HIS A 447 4.99 19.63 -6.47
N PHE A 448 4.93 19.37 -7.78
CA PHE A 448 5.34 20.34 -8.77
C PHE A 448 4.51 21.63 -8.67
N ARG A 449 5.22 22.75 -8.63
CA ARG A 449 4.66 24.10 -8.75
C ARG A 449 5.29 24.73 -9.98
N ALA A 450 4.44 25.28 -10.85
CA ALA A 450 4.92 26.01 -12.00
C ALA A 450 5.85 27.14 -11.53
N PRO A 451 7.06 27.26 -12.11
CA PRO A 451 7.94 28.39 -11.83
C PRO A 451 7.17 29.69 -12.06
N GLN A 452 7.15 30.56 -11.06
CA GLN A 452 6.65 31.93 -11.24
C GLN A 452 7.76 32.77 -11.85
N GLU A 453 7.42 33.63 -12.80
CA GLU A 453 8.36 34.66 -13.25
C GLU A 453 8.77 35.48 -12.02
N ASN A 454 10.07 35.44 -11.73
CA ASN A 454 10.62 36.15 -10.59
C ASN A 454 11.03 37.54 -11.06
N ASP A 455 10.22 38.55 -10.74
CA ASP A 455 10.54 39.96 -11.02
C ASP A 455 11.76 40.45 -10.22
N ARG A 456 12.28 39.64 -9.29
CA ARG A 456 13.49 39.96 -8.55
C ARG A 456 14.69 39.96 -9.50
N PRO A 457 15.47 41.05 -9.56
CA PRO A 457 16.72 41.06 -10.30
C PRO A 457 17.68 40.04 -9.68
N ALA A 458 18.21 39.13 -10.52
CA ALA A 458 19.19 38.15 -10.07
C ALA A 458 20.42 38.85 -9.46
N PRO A 459 21.01 38.30 -8.38
CA PRO A 459 22.27 38.79 -7.86
C PRO A 459 23.31 38.85 -8.98
N SER A 460 23.98 39.99 -9.12
CA SER A 460 25.05 40.16 -10.10
C SER A 460 26.33 40.57 -9.41
N VAL A 461 27.46 40.44 -10.11
CA VAL A 461 28.77 40.92 -9.63
C VAL A 461 28.72 42.41 -9.25
N HIS A 462 27.80 43.18 -9.84
CA HIS A 462 27.62 44.61 -9.58
C HIS A 462 26.55 44.92 -8.51
N ASN A 463 25.71 43.95 -8.14
CA ASN A 463 24.73 44.08 -7.07
C ASN A 463 24.47 42.70 -6.43
N PRO A 464 25.35 42.26 -5.51
CA PRO A 464 25.24 40.94 -4.89
C PRO A 464 24.11 40.87 -3.85
N THR A 465 23.62 42.01 -3.34
CA THR A 465 22.52 42.10 -2.36
C THR A 465 21.20 42.54 -3.00
N ALA A 466 21.01 42.26 -4.28
CA ALA A 466 19.81 42.65 -5.02
C ALA A 466 18.52 42.00 -4.45
N GLU A 467 18.66 40.86 -3.77
CA GLU A 467 17.57 40.14 -3.09
C GLU A 467 17.16 40.77 -1.75
N ASP A 468 18.06 41.48 -1.06
CA ASP A 468 17.85 41.99 0.30
C ASP A 468 17.27 43.43 0.35
N ASN A 469 17.15 44.10 -0.80
CA ASN A 469 16.94 45.54 -0.89
C ASN A 469 15.50 45.99 -1.19
N GLN A 470 14.47 45.29 -0.69
CA GLN A 470 13.10 45.81 -0.69
C GLN A 470 12.33 45.51 0.61
N PRO A 471 11.41 46.40 1.02
CA PRO A 471 10.76 46.33 2.32
C PRO A 471 9.78 45.16 2.38
N VAL A 472 9.76 44.50 3.53
CA VAL A 472 8.72 43.52 3.89
C VAL A 472 7.39 44.30 3.96
N GLU A 473 6.50 44.12 2.99
CA GLU A 473 5.10 44.47 3.19
C GLU A 473 4.50 43.42 4.13
N GLU A 474 3.99 43.88 5.28
CA GLU A 474 3.33 43.09 6.34
C GLU A 474 2.06 42.37 5.87
#